data_AF-A0A6A4TAI1-F1
#
_entry.id   AF-A0A6A4TAI1-F1
#
_cell.length_a   1.000
_cell.length_b   1.000
_cell.length_c   1.000
_cell.angle_alpha   90.00
_cell.angle_beta   90.00
_cell.angle_gamma   90.00
#
_symmetry.space_group_name_H-M   'P 1'
#
loop_
_entity.id
_entity.type
_entity.pdbx_description
1 polymer ?
#
loop_
_entity_poly.entity_id
_entity_poly.type
_entity_poly.pdbx_seq_one_letter_code
_entity_poly.pdbx_strand_id
1 'polypeptide(L)'
;MAAADLPLCSELLLDQELDSSACDDGSQLEKQLSASQRRDYSLCRRKSFAAFVASRRDRGPEGGGTSWCCCGQTFREHPAVHKHVARTHDAEIKHLTRATYKCFLSRPEEEPETRQGKAEAVDISAWIPDTSHISEEQLQKYWSTSHSLI
;
A
#
# COMPACT_ATOMS: atom_id res chain seq x y z
N MET A 1 -19.58 17.77 10.62
CA MET A 1 -18.71 16.58 10.81
C MET A 1 -19.29 15.49 9.93
N ALA A 2 -18.72 15.28 8.74
CA ALA A 2 -19.22 14.32 7.78
C ALA A 2 -18.59 12.94 8.07
N ALA A 3 -19.43 11.94 8.27
CA ALA A 3 -19.03 10.55 8.34
C ALA A 3 -18.51 10.15 6.95
N ALA A 4 -17.23 9.79 6.87
CA ALA A 4 -16.67 9.14 5.70
C ALA A 4 -17.08 7.66 5.77
N ASP A 5 -18.30 7.36 5.33
CA ASP A 5 -18.71 6.02 4.94
C ASP A 5 -18.03 5.71 3.60
N LEU A 6 -16.82 5.14 3.68
CA LEU A 6 -16.19 4.50 2.53
C LEU A 6 -16.79 3.09 2.41
N PRO A 7 -17.19 2.65 1.20
CA PRO A 7 -17.73 1.32 0.99
C PRO A 7 -16.61 0.31 1.23
N LEU A 8 -16.55 -0.17 2.47
CA LEU A 8 -15.86 -1.39 2.81
C LEU A 8 -16.35 -2.46 1.83
N CYS A 9 -15.40 -3.18 1.23
CA CYS A 9 -15.66 -4.50 0.66
C CYS A 9 -15.99 -5.51 1.79
N SER A 10 -16.90 -5.14 2.71
CA SER A 10 -17.37 -5.94 3.84
C SER A 10 -18.27 -7.09 3.36
N GLU A 11 -18.93 -6.93 2.21
CA GLU A 11 -19.93 -7.89 1.72
C GLU A 11 -19.31 -9.16 1.12
N LEU A 12 -18.01 -9.18 0.78
CA LEU A 12 -17.37 -10.37 0.17
C LEU A 12 -16.62 -11.26 1.16
N LEU A 13 -16.59 -10.89 2.46
CA LEU A 13 -15.88 -11.66 3.49
C LEU A 13 -16.79 -12.72 4.14
N LEU A 14 -18.11 -12.72 3.85
CA LEU A 14 -19.07 -13.62 4.50
C LEU A 14 -19.48 -14.85 3.68
N ASP A 15 -19.15 -14.93 2.38
CA ASP A 15 -19.63 -16.02 1.51
C ASP A 15 -18.52 -16.96 0.98
N GLN A 16 -17.37 -17.07 1.65
CA GLN A 16 -16.40 -18.11 1.29
C GLN A 16 -16.46 -19.27 2.28
N GLU A 17 -17.58 -19.99 2.19
CA GLU A 17 -17.75 -21.32 2.74
C GLU A 17 -16.58 -22.22 2.33
N LEU A 18 -16.17 -22.98 3.32
CA LEU A 18 -15.00 -23.83 3.42
C LEU A 18 -15.09 -24.99 2.43
N ASP A 19 -14.56 -24.87 1.21
CA ASP A 19 -14.21 -26.07 0.45
C ASP A 19 -13.10 -25.91 -0.59
N SER A 20 -12.34 -27.00 -0.70
CA SER A 20 -11.42 -27.37 -1.78
C SER A 20 -10.01 -26.77 -1.82
N SER A 21 -9.08 -27.58 -1.28
CA SER A 21 -7.97 -28.16 -2.06
C SER A 21 -7.36 -27.28 -3.16
N ALA A 22 -6.42 -26.42 -2.78
CA ALA A 22 -5.38 -25.95 -3.69
C ALA A 22 -4.05 -25.85 -2.94
N CYS A 23 -3.45 -27.02 -2.74
CA CYS A 23 -2.05 -27.13 -2.35
C CYS A 23 -1.20 -26.51 -3.48
N ASP A 24 -0.25 -25.65 -3.11
CA ASP A 24 0.94 -25.26 -3.89
C ASP A 24 0.93 -24.08 -4.87
N ASP A 25 -0.19 -23.47 -5.30
CA ASP A 25 -0.10 -22.33 -6.26
C ASP A 25 0.49 -21.03 -5.64
N GLY A 26 0.63 -21.06 -4.31
CA GLY A 26 0.87 -19.87 -3.55
C GLY A 26 2.29 -19.35 -3.45
N SER A 27 3.24 -20.28 -3.49
CA SER A 27 4.65 -19.94 -3.45
C SER A 27 5.15 -19.49 -4.82
N GLN A 28 4.44 -19.87 -5.89
CA GLN A 28 4.81 -19.56 -7.27
C GLN A 28 4.42 -18.15 -7.67
N LEU A 29 3.24 -17.66 -7.25
CA LEU A 29 2.79 -16.30 -7.55
C LEU A 29 3.80 -15.25 -7.10
N GLU A 30 4.26 -15.31 -5.84
CA GLU A 30 5.21 -14.34 -5.29
C GLU A 30 6.57 -14.36 -6.01
N LYS A 31 7.00 -15.52 -6.53
CA LYS A 31 8.27 -15.69 -7.25
C LYS A 31 8.27 -15.08 -8.65
N GLN A 32 7.10 -14.88 -9.25
CA GLN A 32 6.97 -14.36 -10.62
C GLN A 32 6.60 -12.88 -10.71
N LEU A 33 6.52 -12.16 -9.59
CA LEU A 33 6.13 -10.75 -9.59
C LEU A 33 7.27 -9.81 -10.03
N SER A 34 6.94 -8.85 -10.88
CA SER A 34 7.78 -7.70 -11.18
C SER A 34 8.02 -6.83 -9.93
N ALA A 35 8.97 -5.88 -10.00
CA ALA A 35 9.26 -5.01 -8.85
C ALA A 35 8.05 -4.17 -8.42
N SER A 36 7.26 -3.65 -9.36
CA SER A 36 6.04 -2.90 -9.06
C SER A 36 4.96 -3.81 -8.47
N GLN A 37 4.75 -4.99 -9.05
CA GLN A 37 3.80 -5.98 -8.55
C GLN A 37 4.13 -6.45 -7.13
N ARG A 38 5.42 -6.62 -6.79
CA ARG A 38 5.85 -6.94 -5.42
C ARG A 38 5.51 -5.84 -4.43
N ARG A 39 5.62 -4.57 -4.82
CA ARG A 39 5.23 -3.43 -3.96
C ARG A 39 3.73 -3.44 -3.71
N ASP A 40 2.92 -3.62 -4.76
CA ASP A 40 1.46 -3.66 -4.66
C ASP A 40 0.98 -4.86 -3.84
N TYR A 41 1.58 -6.02 -4.07
CA TYR A 41 1.30 -7.22 -3.27
C TYR A 41 1.67 -7.02 -1.79
N SER A 42 2.81 -6.38 -1.50
CA SER A 42 3.21 -6.05 -0.13
C SER A 42 2.26 -5.06 0.54
N LEU A 43 1.70 -4.11 -0.22
CA LEU A 43 0.64 -3.24 0.25
C LEU A 43 -0.62 -4.03 0.58
N CYS A 44 -1.07 -4.91 -0.31
CA CYS A 44 -2.21 -5.80 -0.09
C CYS A 44 -1.99 -6.64 1.17
N ARG A 45 -0.80 -7.20 1.37
CA ARG A 45 -0.46 -8.00 2.56
C ARG A 45 -0.63 -7.22 3.86
N ARG A 46 -0.13 -5.98 3.90
CA ARG A 46 -0.28 -5.11 5.08
C ARG A 46 -1.74 -4.77 5.34
N LYS A 47 -2.52 -4.47 4.29
CA LYS A 47 -3.97 -4.19 4.40
C LYS A 47 -4.73 -5.41 4.93
N SER A 48 -4.52 -6.59 4.33
CA SER A 48 -5.16 -7.83 4.77
C SER A 48 -4.80 -8.20 6.21
N PHE A 49 -3.54 -8.03 6.61
CA PHE A 49 -3.11 -8.26 8.00
C PHE A 49 -3.80 -7.31 8.98
N ALA A 50 -3.82 -6.01 8.67
CA ALA A 50 -4.46 -5.02 9.53
C ALA A 50 -5.97 -5.27 9.66
N ALA A 51 -6.64 -5.59 8.55
CA ALA A 51 -8.06 -5.93 8.54
C ALA A 51 -8.35 -7.20 9.36
N PHE A 52 -7.51 -8.23 9.24
CA PHE A 52 -7.65 -9.45 10.03
C PHE A 52 -7.47 -9.19 11.52
N VAL A 53 -6.45 -8.42 11.93
CA VAL A 53 -6.29 -8.06 13.34
C VAL A 53 -7.48 -7.23 13.84
N ALA A 54 -7.98 -6.31 13.02
CA ALA A 54 -9.14 -5.48 13.36
C ALA A 54 -10.42 -6.31 13.53
N SER A 55 -10.63 -7.36 12.71
CA SER A 55 -11.81 -8.23 12.84
C SER A 55 -11.79 -9.09 14.12
N ARG A 56 -10.61 -9.31 14.71
CA ARG A 56 -10.46 -9.98 16.01
C ARG A 56 -10.65 -9.03 17.21
N ARG A 57 -10.85 -7.74 16.98
CA ARG A 57 -11.01 -6.75 18.04
C ARG A 57 -12.37 -6.92 18.70
N ASP A 58 -12.36 -7.12 20.02
CA ASP A 58 -13.57 -7.12 20.82
C ASP A 58 -14.00 -5.67 21.09
N ARG A 59 -15.23 -5.32 20.67
CA ARG A 59 -15.86 -4.05 21.04
C ARG A 59 -16.60 -4.28 22.34
N GLY A 60 -15.86 -4.20 23.44
CA GLY A 60 -16.46 -4.13 24.77
C GLY A 60 -17.39 -2.92 24.91
N PRO A 61 -18.33 -2.94 25.87
CA PRO A 61 -19.23 -1.82 26.13
C PRO A 61 -18.41 -0.55 26.40
N GLU A 62 -18.87 0.56 25.81
CA GLU A 62 -18.20 1.86 25.74
C GLU A 62 -17.50 2.24 27.07
N GLY A 63 -16.19 2.02 27.15
CA GLY A 63 -15.39 2.31 28.35
C GLY A 63 -14.40 1.21 28.75
N GLY A 64 -14.55 -0.01 28.25
CA GLY A 64 -13.57 -1.09 28.42
C GLY A 64 -12.42 -1.00 27.41
N GLY A 65 -11.17 -1.09 27.88
CA GLY A 65 -9.97 -1.03 27.03
C GLY A 65 -10.00 -1.99 25.84
N THR A 66 -9.29 -1.64 24.77
CA THR A 66 -9.28 -2.45 23.54
C THR A 66 -8.67 -3.83 23.81
N SER A 67 -9.43 -4.88 23.52
CA SER A 67 -8.94 -6.26 23.57
C SER A 67 -9.20 -6.98 22.24
N TRP A 68 -8.48 -8.07 22.00
CA TRP A 68 -8.63 -8.92 20.83
C TRP A 68 -8.84 -10.36 21.26
N CYS A 69 -9.72 -11.08 20.56
CA CYS A 69 -10.02 -12.48 20.82
C CYS A 69 -9.70 -13.31 19.57
N CYS A 70 -8.78 -14.25 19.69
CA CYS A 70 -8.35 -15.11 18.57
C CYS A 70 -7.95 -16.50 19.10
N CYS A 71 -8.40 -17.56 18.44
CA CYS A 71 -8.13 -18.96 18.85
C CYS A 71 -8.45 -19.26 20.34
N GLY A 72 -9.49 -18.63 20.90
CA GLY A 72 -9.85 -18.76 22.32
C GLY A 72 -8.91 -18.02 23.29
N GLN A 73 -7.92 -17.27 22.78
CA GLN A 73 -7.02 -16.44 23.57
C GLN A 73 -7.45 -14.97 23.50
N THR A 74 -7.36 -14.27 24.65
CA THR A 74 -7.61 -12.83 24.74
C THR A 74 -6.30 -12.08 24.89
N PHE A 75 -6.11 -11.05 24.05
CA PHE A 75 -4.95 -10.18 24.05
C PHE A 75 -5.39 -8.77 24.44
N ARG A 76 -4.64 -8.12 25.34
CA ARG A 76 -4.86 -6.71 25.72
C ARG A 76 -3.85 -5.76 25.07
N GLU A 77 -2.82 -6.32 24.46
CA GLU A 77 -1.72 -5.57 23.86
C GLU A 77 -1.64 -5.86 22.37
N HIS A 78 -1.50 -4.79 21.58
CA HIS A 78 -1.38 -4.85 20.14
C HIS A 78 -0.20 -5.73 19.66
N PRO A 79 1.01 -5.65 20.24
CA PRO A 79 2.13 -6.51 19.84
C PRO A 79 1.88 -8.00 20.08
N ALA A 80 1.11 -8.35 21.11
CA ALA A 80 0.83 -9.73 21.46
C ALA A 80 -0.09 -10.40 20.41
N VAL A 81 -1.19 -9.73 20.04
CA VAL A 81 -2.07 -10.22 18.97
C VAL A 81 -1.37 -10.22 17.61
N HIS A 82 -0.53 -9.22 17.31
CA HIS A 82 0.24 -9.19 16.06
C HIS A 82 1.18 -10.39 15.92
N LYS A 83 1.92 -10.71 16.99
CA LYS A 83 2.80 -11.89 17.02
C LYS A 83 2.00 -13.18 16.86
N HIS A 84 0.85 -13.28 17.51
CA HIS A 84 -0.03 -14.44 17.39
C HIS A 84 -0.53 -14.61 15.95
N VAL A 85 -1.09 -13.57 15.34
CA VAL A 85 -1.61 -13.60 13.97
C VAL A 85 -0.51 -13.92 12.96
N ALA A 86 0.66 -13.28 13.08
CA ALA A 86 1.78 -13.52 12.18
C ALA A 86 2.32 -14.96 12.22
N ARG A 87 2.18 -15.66 13.35
CA ARG A 87 2.65 -17.05 13.51
C ARG A 87 1.59 -18.09 13.20
N THR A 88 0.35 -17.82 13.60
CA THR A 88 -0.73 -18.82 13.60
C THR A 88 -1.58 -18.74 12.34
N HIS A 89 -1.76 -17.54 11.79
CA HIS A 89 -2.67 -17.29 10.67
C HIS A 89 -1.93 -16.87 9.38
N ASP A 90 -0.64 -17.17 9.23
CA ASP A 90 0.13 -16.77 8.03
C ASP A 90 -0.51 -17.30 6.73
N ALA A 91 -1.05 -18.52 6.74
CA ALA A 91 -1.75 -19.10 5.59
C ALA A 91 -3.03 -18.32 5.22
N GLU A 92 -3.86 -18.00 6.21
CA GLU A 92 -5.09 -17.21 6.02
C GLU A 92 -4.75 -15.81 5.52
N ILE A 93 -3.75 -15.15 6.11
CA ILE A 93 -3.29 -13.84 5.67
C ILE A 93 -2.78 -13.90 4.23
N LYS A 94 -2.01 -14.93 3.85
CA LYS A 94 -1.56 -15.12 2.46
C LYS A 94 -2.73 -15.30 1.51
N HIS A 95 -3.74 -16.08 1.90
CA HIS A 95 -4.94 -16.27 1.09
C HIS A 95 -5.71 -14.96 0.89
N LEU A 96 -6.00 -14.23 1.98
CA LEU A 96 -6.65 -12.91 1.94
C LEU A 96 -5.85 -11.90 1.12
N THR A 97 -4.53 -11.93 1.22
CA THR A 97 -3.62 -11.07 0.45
C THR A 97 -3.80 -11.33 -1.05
N ARG A 98 -3.85 -12.59 -1.49
CA ARG A 98 -4.06 -12.92 -2.91
C ARG A 98 -5.43 -12.50 -3.40
N ALA A 99 -6.47 -12.75 -2.62
CA ALA A 99 -7.83 -12.33 -2.98
C ALA A 99 -7.87 -10.80 -3.15
N THR A 100 -7.32 -10.07 -2.18
CA THR A 100 -7.22 -8.60 -2.21
C THR A 100 -6.39 -8.12 -3.41
N TYR A 101 -5.27 -8.78 -3.70
CA TYR A 101 -4.41 -8.44 -4.83
C TYR A 101 -5.09 -8.69 -6.18
N LYS A 102 -5.81 -9.81 -6.34
CA LYS A 102 -6.60 -10.09 -7.54
C LYS A 102 -7.67 -9.01 -7.76
N CYS A 103 -8.39 -8.63 -6.71
CA CYS A 103 -9.38 -7.55 -6.77
C CYS A 103 -8.74 -6.18 -7.09
N PHE A 104 -7.55 -5.92 -6.56
CA PHE A 104 -6.78 -4.71 -6.86
C PHE A 104 -6.40 -4.64 -8.34
N LEU A 105 -6.04 -5.77 -8.97
CA LEU A 105 -5.73 -5.84 -10.40
C LEU A 105 -6.98 -5.71 -11.29
N SER A 106 -8.14 -6.18 -10.83
CA SER A 106 -9.38 -6.11 -11.60
C SER A 106 -10.09 -4.75 -11.52
N ARG A 107 -9.70 -3.88 -10.58
CA ARG A 107 -10.30 -2.54 -10.46
C ARG A 107 -9.75 -1.65 -11.59
N PRO A 108 -10.59 -1.15 -12.52
CA PRO A 108 -10.17 -0.09 -13.43
C PRO A 108 -9.70 1.12 -12.60
N GLU A 109 -8.71 1.88 -13.08
CA GLU A 109 -8.09 3.01 -12.36
C GLU A 109 -9.06 4.17 -12.05
N GLU A 110 -10.06 3.93 -11.21
CA GLU A 110 -10.77 4.99 -10.50
C GLU A 110 -10.44 4.93 -9.01
N GLU A 111 -10.05 6.12 -8.54
CA GLU A 111 -9.94 6.61 -7.18
C GLU A 111 -8.60 6.41 -6.43
N PRO A 112 -8.04 7.51 -5.86
CA PRO A 112 -6.63 7.68 -5.56
C PRO A 112 -6.39 7.54 -4.06
N GLU A 113 -5.88 6.39 -3.64
CA GLU A 113 -5.29 6.28 -2.31
C GLU A 113 -3.79 6.01 -2.44
N THR A 114 -3.02 7.10 -2.35
CA THR A 114 -1.58 7.11 -2.03
C THR A 114 -0.66 6.39 -3.02
N ARG A 115 -0.83 6.62 -4.33
CA ARG A 115 0.33 6.66 -5.23
C ARG A 115 1.06 8.00 -5.03
N GLN A 116 1.76 8.16 -3.90
CA GLN A 116 2.84 9.14 -3.85
C GLN A 116 3.89 8.67 -4.86
N GLY A 117 3.93 9.34 -6.00
CA GLY A 117 4.64 8.89 -7.19
C GLY A 117 3.81 8.90 -8.47
N LYS A 118 2.64 9.55 -8.53
CA LYS A 118 2.24 10.21 -9.77
C LYS A 118 2.96 11.55 -9.76
N ALA A 119 4.15 11.60 -10.37
CA ALA A 119 4.64 12.88 -10.85
C ALA A 119 3.57 13.33 -11.84
N GLU A 120 2.68 14.24 -11.42
CA GLU A 120 2.16 15.19 -12.38
C GLU A 120 3.37 15.67 -13.18
N ALA A 121 3.23 15.80 -14.49
CA ALA A 121 4.20 16.52 -15.27
C ALA A 121 4.17 17.95 -14.75
N VAL A 122 4.90 18.20 -13.67
CA VAL A 122 5.10 19.51 -13.10
C VAL A 122 5.71 20.30 -14.23
N ASP A 123 5.01 21.35 -14.64
CA ASP A 123 5.55 22.28 -15.61
C ASP A 123 6.78 22.94 -14.99
N ILE A 124 7.97 22.39 -15.30
CA ILE A 124 9.26 22.85 -14.77
C ILE A 124 9.61 24.21 -15.35
N SER A 125 8.90 24.69 -16.39
CA SER A 125 9.11 26.00 -17.01
C SER A 125 9.00 27.13 -15.99
N ALA A 126 8.20 26.99 -14.94
CA ALA A 126 8.08 27.97 -13.86
C ALA A 126 9.32 28.06 -12.95
N TRP A 127 10.23 27.09 -13.00
CA TRP A 127 11.46 27.06 -12.18
C TRP A 127 12.71 27.45 -12.97
N ILE A 128 12.61 27.53 -14.30
CA ILE A 128 13.72 27.95 -15.15
C ILE A 128 13.78 29.49 -15.11
N PRO A 129 14.91 30.08 -14.67
CA PRO A 129 15.09 31.53 -14.73
C PRO A 129 14.95 32.02 -16.18
N ASP A 130 14.27 33.13 -16.39
CA ASP A 130 14.16 33.74 -17.71
C ASP A 130 15.53 34.26 -18.18
N THR A 131 16.12 33.61 -19.18
CA THR A 131 17.41 33.98 -19.77
C THR A 131 17.27 34.79 -21.07
N SER A 132 16.07 35.24 -21.43
CA SER A 132 15.83 36.01 -22.67
C SER A 132 16.59 37.33 -22.74
N HIS A 133 17.01 37.86 -21.59
CA HIS A 133 17.77 39.10 -21.47
C HIS A 133 19.28 38.95 -21.76
N ILE A 134 19.78 37.73 -21.97
CA ILE A 134 21.20 37.45 -22.22
C ILE A 134 21.44 37.42 -23.74
N SER A 135 22.20 38.39 -24.26
CA SER A 135 22.57 38.43 -25.68
C SER A 135 23.68 37.43 -26.03
N GLU A 136 23.80 37.10 -27.32
CA GLU A 136 24.81 36.16 -27.82
C GLU A 136 26.25 36.62 -27.48
N GLU A 137 26.50 37.92 -27.52
CA GLU A 137 27.80 38.50 -27.19
C GLU A 137 28.15 38.36 -25.70
N GLN A 138 27.15 38.41 -24.82
CA GLN A 138 27.33 38.17 -23.38
C GLN A 138 27.65 36.69 -23.12
N LEU A 139 26.92 35.76 -23.74
CA LEU A 139 27.20 34.32 -23.62
C LEU A 139 28.61 33.97 -24.10
N GLN A 140 29.07 34.57 -25.20
CA GLN A 140 30.42 34.37 -25.72
C GLN A 140 31.52 34.92 -24.78
N LYS A 141 31.25 36.01 -24.06
CA LYS A 141 32.17 36.55 -23.07
C LYS A 141 32.34 35.64 -21.85
N TYR A 142 31.24 35.04 -21.37
CA TYR A 142 31.27 34.09 -20.25
C TYR A 142 31.98 32.79 -20.62
N TRP A 143 31.74 32.23 -21.82
CA TRP A 143 32.42 31.01 -22.27
C TRP A 143 33.94 31.20 -22.45
N SER A 144 34.35 32.35 -22.99
CA SER A 144 35.77 32.65 -23.25
C SER A 144 36.56 32.89 -21.96
N THR A 145 35.92 33.42 -20.92
CA THR A 145 36.55 33.65 -19.61
C THR A 145 36.83 32.31 -18.89
N SER A 146 35.99 31.30 -19.10
CA SER A 146 36.19 29.94 -18.54
C SER A 146 37.25 29.11 -19.27
N HIS A 147 37.66 29.52 -20.48
CA HIS A 147 38.66 28.83 -21.30
C HIS A 147 40.01 29.57 -21.40
N SER A 148 40.26 30.54 -20.53
CA SER A 148 41.55 31.25 -20.42
C SER A 148 42.35 30.87 -19.16
N LEU A 149 42.01 29.73 -18.54
CA LEU A 149 42.71 29.11 -17.42
C LEU A 149 43.05 27.63 -17.75
N ILE A 150 43.65 27.39 -18.92
CA ILE A 150 44.52 26.23 -19.19
C ILE A 150 45.69 26.73 -20.03
#